data_AF-A0A2N7PMV4-F1
#
_entry.id   AF-A0A2N7PMV4-F1
#
_cell.length_a   1.000
_cell.length_b   1.000
_cell.length_c   1.000
_cell.angle_alpha   90.00
_cell.angle_beta   90.00
_cell.angle_gamma   90.00
#
_symmetry.space_group_name_H-M   'P 1'
#
loop_
_entity.id
_entity.type
_entity.pdbx_description
1 polymer ?
#
loop_
_entity_poly.entity_id
_entity_poly.type
_entity_poly.pdbx_seq_one_letter_code
_entity_poly.pdbx_strand_id
1 'polypeptide(L)'
;MVKFLAKDIILFFWMKINKNLALLIWFIYLIFIFFLIPLFCKKFETLLIPQIILPNYVKLLGIVFIIFGFILGFWCFVVLWKQGEGTPSFLYPPKKLVTTGPYKYSRNPMTVGAWLIFIGESIFLQSPLLFMFFLFVVIPVSIIWIIKYEEPFLEKNFKNTYREYKNIVKKRFI
;
A
#
# COMPACT_ATOMS: atom_id res chain seq x y z
N MET A 1 -25.60 15.09 16.36
CA MET A 1 -26.23 15.50 15.08
C MET A 1 -25.21 15.70 13.95
N VAL A 2 -24.07 16.39 14.18
CA VAL A 2 -23.02 16.64 13.15
C VAL A 2 -22.29 15.36 12.65
N LYS A 3 -22.07 14.34 13.50
CA LYS A 3 -21.44 13.06 13.09
C LYS A 3 -22.26 12.20 12.13
N PHE A 4 -23.58 12.43 12.03
CA PHE A 4 -24.47 11.64 11.18
C PHE A 4 -24.41 12.15 9.73
N LEU A 5 -24.53 13.48 9.55
CA LEU A 5 -24.43 14.16 8.25
C LEU A 5 -23.11 13.94 7.53
N ALA A 6 -21.97 13.93 8.23
CA ALA A 6 -20.67 13.67 7.60
C ALA A 6 -20.56 12.24 7.06
N LYS A 7 -21.13 11.26 7.76
CA LYS A 7 -21.11 9.85 7.35
C LYS A 7 -21.96 9.64 6.10
N ASP A 8 -23.12 10.29 6.04
CA ASP A 8 -24.05 10.18 4.93
C ASP A 8 -23.55 10.91 3.67
N ILE A 9 -22.86 12.05 3.81
CA ILE A 9 -22.22 12.75 2.69
C ILE A 9 -21.03 11.95 2.12
N ILE A 10 -20.22 11.35 3.01
CA ILE A 10 -19.12 10.46 2.60
C ILE A 10 -19.65 9.20 1.92
N LEU A 11 -20.74 8.60 2.45
CA LEU A 11 -21.44 7.47 1.85
C LEU A 11 -22.05 7.82 0.49
N PHE A 12 -22.62 9.02 0.35
CA PHE A 12 -23.21 9.52 -0.89
C PHE A 12 -22.17 9.70 -2.00
N PHE A 13 -21.00 10.26 -1.69
CA PHE A 13 -19.88 10.33 -2.64
C PHE A 13 -19.34 8.93 -2.98
N TRP A 14 -19.25 8.04 -2.01
CA TRP A 14 -18.84 6.65 -2.20
C TRP A 14 -19.73 5.88 -3.19
N MET A 15 -21.05 6.12 -3.15
CA MET A 15 -22.01 5.41 -4.00
C MET A 15 -21.96 5.82 -5.49
N LYS A 16 -21.26 6.90 -5.84
CA LYS A 16 -21.21 7.43 -7.23
C LYS A 16 -19.87 7.24 -7.93
N ILE A 17 -18.86 6.70 -7.25
CA ILE A 17 -17.55 6.47 -7.84
C ILE A 17 -17.59 5.19 -8.69
N ASN A 18 -17.48 5.36 -10.01
CA ASN A 18 -17.32 4.23 -10.91
C ASN A 18 -15.89 3.63 -10.82
N LYS A 19 -15.73 2.40 -11.31
CA LYS A 19 -14.47 1.66 -11.27
C LYS A 19 -13.29 2.43 -11.87
N ASN A 20 -13.52 3.14 -12.99
CA ASN A 20 -12.47 3.88 -13.70
C ASN A 20 -11.98 5.09 -12.90
N LEU A 21 -12.90 5.81 -12.26
CA LEU A 21 -12.56 6.94 -11.39
C LEU A 21 -11.81 6.48 -10.13
N ALA A 22 -12.23 5.37 -9.51
CA ALA A 22 -11.53 4.79 -8.37
C ALA A 22 -10.08 4.38 -8.71
N LEU A 23 -9.89 3.80 -9.90
CA LEU A 23 -8.56 3.46 -10.41
C LEU A 23 -7.72 4.71 -10.66
N LEU A 24 -8.29 5.74 -11.30
CA LEU A 24 -7.58 6.98 -11.56
C LEU A 24 -7.09 7.61 -10.26
N ILE A 25 -7.95 7.73 -9.27
CA ILE A 25 -7.58 8.26 -7.94
C ILE A 25 -6.49 7.41 -7.30
N TRP A 26 -6.58 6.08 -7.41
CA TRP A 26 -5.57 5.18 -6.89
C TRP A 26 -4.22 5.35 -7.60
N PHE A 27 -4.17 5.45 -8.93
CA PHE A 27 -2.93 5.71 -9.66
C PHE A 27 -2.33 7.08 -9.30
N ILE A 28 -3.16 8.12 -9.15
CA ILE A 28 -2.70 9.44 -8.69
C ILE A 28 -2.08 9.32 -7.29
N TYR A 29 -2.72 8.57 -6.39
CA TYR A 29 -2.20 8.30 -5.05
C TYR A 29 -0.86 7.55 -5.09
N LEU A 30 -0.71 6.55 -5.97
CA LEU A 30 0.56 5.85 -6.16
C LEU A 30 1.66 6.77 -6.69
N ILE A 31 1.35 7.63 -7.66
CA ILE A 31 2.31 8.61 -8.19
C ILE A 31 2.75 9.55 -7.07
N PHE A 32 1.80 10.02 -6.26
CA PHE A 32 2.10 10.87 -5.13
C PHE A 32 3.02 10.17 -4.12
N ILE A 33 2.71 8.93 -3.75
CA ILE A 33 3.46 8.17 -2.74
C ILE A 33 4.83 7.72 -3.20
N PHE A 34 4.96 7.17 -4.41
CA PHE A 34 6.20 6.55 -4.90
C PHE A 34 7.05 7.47 -5.78
N PHE A 35 6.58 8.67 -6.11
CA PHE A 35 7.40 9.63 -6.85
C PHE A 35 7.48 10.97 -6.15
N LEU A 36 6.36 11.59 -5.80
CA LEU A 36 6.39 12.95 -5.24
C LEU A 36 6.99 12.99 -3.83
N ILE A 37 6.61 12.07 -2.94
CA ILE A 37 7.20 12.00 -1.58
C ILE A 37 8.71 11.71 -1.62
N PRO A 38 9.22 10.68 -2.31
CA PRO A 38 10.66 10.42 -2.40
C PRO A 38 11.46 11.60 -2.95
N LEU A 39 10.97 12.23 -4.02
CA LEU A 39 11.63 13.40 -4.62
C LEU A 39 11.60 14.60 -3.68
N PHE A 40 10.48 14.82 -2.97
CA PHE A 40 10.38 15.87 -1.96
C PHE A 40 11.36 15.63 -0.81
N CYS A 41 11.38 14.42 -0.24
CA CYS A 41 12.32 14.04 0.81
C CYS A 41 13.76 14.25 0.35
N LYS A 42 14.11 13.80 -0.87
CA LYS A 42 15.47 13.97 -1.38
C LYS A 42 15.83 15.44 -1.59
N LYS A 43 14.94 16.22 -2.20
CA LYS A 43 15.16 17.66 -2.42
C LYS A 43 15.31 18.41 -1.09
N PHE A 44 14.46 18.11 -0.12
CA PHE A 44 14.51 18.71 1.21
C PHE A 44 15.81 18.34 1.94
N GLU A 45 16.22 17.06 1.87
CA GLU A 45 17.50 16.60 2.40
C GLU A 45 18.68 17.33 1.74
N THR A 46 18.67 17.51 0.41
CA THR A 46 19.73 18.26 -0.30
C THR A 46 19.86 19.72 0.10
N LEU A 47 18.77 20.32 0.59
CA LEU A 47 18.77 21.71 1.06
C LEU A 47 19.31 21.85 2.49
N LEU A 48 19.26 20.79 3.30
CA LEU A 48 19.50 20.86 4.74
C LEU A 48 20.70 20.06 5.23
N ILE A 49 21.07 18.97 4.54
CA ILE A 49 22.00 17.96 5.05
C ILE A 49 23.08 17.65 4.00
N PRO A 50 24.37 17.55 4.40
CA PRO A 50 25.44 17.06 3.54
C PRO A 50 25.09 15.70 2.93
N GLN A 51 25.41 15.53 1.65
CA GLN A 51 25.01 14.34 0.89
C GLN A 51 25.85 13.13 1.26
N ILE A 52 25.18 12.02 1.55
CA ILE A 52 25.82 10.71 1.65
C ILE A 52 26.04 10.20 0.23
N ILE A 53 27.30 9.89 -0.09
CA ILE A 53 27.67 9.29 -1.37
C ILE A 53 28.07 7.84 -1.11
N LEU A 54 27.19 6.90 -1.46
CA LEU A 54 27.48 5.47 -1.42
C LEU A 54 27.92 4.96 -2.80
N PRO A 55 28.68 3.85 -2.84
CA PRO A 55 29.09 3.23 -4.09
C PRO A 55 27.92 2.81 -4.99
N ASN A 56 28.17 2.77 -6.30
CA ASN A 56 27.12 2.50 -7.30
C ASN A 56 26.45 1.11 -7.13
N TYR A 57 27.16 0.10 -6.65
CA TYR A 57 26.57 -1.23 -6.40
C TYR A 57 25.46 -1.19 -5.34
N VAL A 58 25.50 -0.23 -4.41
CA VAL A 58 24.43 -0.03 -3.42
C VAL A 58 23.16 0.47 -4.10
N LYS A 59 23.28 1.37 -5.10
CA LYS A 59 22.13 1.84 -5.88
C LYS A 59 21.49 0.70 -6.67
N LEU A 60 22.29 -0.23 -7.21
CA LEU A 60 21.78 -1.42 -7.89
C LEU A 60 20.92 -2.28 -6.97
N LEU A 61 21.34 -2.46 -5.71
CA LEU A 61 20.53 -3.15 -4.71
C LEU A 61 19.18 -2.45 -4.49
N GLY A 62 19.16 -1.12 -4.44
CA GLY A 62 17.93 -0.33 -4.37
C GLY A 62 16.99 -0.60 -5.54
N ILE A 63 17.52 -0.63 -6.78
CA ILE A 63 16.75 -0.97 -7.99
C ILE A 63 16.14 -2.37 -7.88
N VAL A 64 16.91 -3.35 -7.38
CA VAL A 64 16.41 -4.72 -7.19
C VAL A 64 15.19 -4.71 -6.25
N PHE A 65 15.27 -4.04 -5.11
CA PHE A 65 14.14 -3.93 -4.18
C PHE A 65 12.91 -3.26 -4.82
N ILE A 66 13.11 -2.19 -5.59
CA ILE A 66 12.04 -1.50 -6.32
C ILE A 66 11.34 -2.46 -7.30
N ILE A 67 12.13 -3.18 -8.11
CA ILE A 67 11.59 -4.13 -9.11
C ILE A 67 10.78 -5.23 -8.43
N PHE A 68 11.32 -5.86 -7.37
CA PHE A 68 10.60 -6.90 -6.64
C PHE A 68 9.31 -6.38 -6.01
N GLY A 69 9.34 -5.17 -5.43
CA GLY A 69 8.16 -4.53 -4.88
C GLY A 69 7.08 -4.26 -5.94
N PHE A 70 7.46 -3.75 -7.11
CA PHE A 70 6.53 -3.56 -8.24
C PHE A 70 5.96 -4.87 -8.77
N ILE A 71 6.79 -5.91 -8.93
CA ILE A 71 6.32 -7.24 -9.37
C ILE A 71 5.29 -7.79 -8.38
N LEU A 72 5.58 -7.72 -7.08
CA LEU A 72 4.67 -8.21 -6.05
C LEU A 72 3.37 -7.40 -6.03
N GLY A 73 3.46 -6.06 -6.07
CA GLY A 73 2.30 -5.17 -6.10
C GLY A 73 1.42 -5.39 -7.33
N PHE A 74 2.04 -5.52 -8.51
CA PHE A 74 1.34 -5.80 -9.76
C PHE A 74 0.67 -7.17 -9.75
N TRP A 75 1.33 -8.20 -9.23
CA TRP A 75 0.71 -9.52 -9.07
C TRP A 75 -0.51 -9.45 -8.15
N CYS A 76 -0.42 -8.77 -7.00
CA CYS A 76 -1.57 -8.56 -6.12
C CYS A 76 -2.71 -7.82 -6.83
N PHE A 77 -2.40 -6.76 -7.58
CA PHE A 77 -3.37 -6.01 -8.37
C PHE A 77 -4.09 -6.90 -9.40
N VAL A 78 -3.36 -7.72 -10.15
CA VAL A 78 -3.93 -8.61 -11.17
C VAL A 78 -4.87 -9.64 -10.55
N VAL A 79 -4.49 -10.24 -9.41
CA VAL A 79 -5.34 -11.23 -8.74
C VAL A 79 -6.60 -10.57 -8.18
N LEU A 80 -6.49 -9.42 -7.53
CA LEU A 80 -7.64 -8.64 -7.06
C LEU A 80 -8.58 -8.23 -8.21
N TRP A 81 -8.01 -7.79 -9.33
CA TRP A 81 -8.78 -7.39 -10.50
C TRP A 81 -9.56 -8.55 -11.12
N LYS A 82 -8.91 -9.71 -11.28
CA LYS A 82 -9.50 -10.88 -11.95
C LYS A 82 -10.45 -11.67 -11.06
N GLN A 83 -10.15 -11.80 -9.76
CA GLN A 83 -10.87 -12.69 -8.85
C GLN A 83 -11.73 -11.94 -7.83
N GLY A 84 -11.26 -10.77 -7.38
CA GLY A 84 -11.94 -9.95 -6.38
C GLY A 84 -13.09 -9.11 -6.94
N GLU A 85 -13.21 -8.98 -8.26
CA GLU A 85 -14.19 -8.13 -8.97
C GLU A 85 -14.21 -6.67 -8.50
N GLY A 86 -13.11 -6.19 -7.93
CA GLY A 86 -12.93 -4.81 -7.48
C GLY A 86 -11.50 -4.34 -7.72
N THR A 87 -11.09 -3.35 -6.95
CA THR A 87 -9.75 -2.76 -7.05
C THR A 87 -9.07 -2.75 -5.69
N PRO A 88 -7.75 -2.55 -5.61
CA PRO A 88 -7.08 -2.30 -4.34
C PRO A 88 -7.47 -0.96 -3.71
N SER A 89 -8.15 -0.09 -4.46
CA SER A 89 -8.65 1.17 -3.95
C SER A 89 -9.78 0.93 -2.96
N PHE A 90 -9.66 1.55 -1.78
CA PHE A 90 -10.75 1.55 -0.80
C PHE A 90 -12.04 2.12 -1.40
N LEU A 91 -11.96 3.01 -2.40
CA LEU A 91 -13.12 3.62 -3.06
C LEU A 91 -13.94 2.63 -3.92
N TYR A 92 -13.36 1.49 -4.29
CA TYR A 92 -14.05 0.44 -5.02
C TYR A 92 -13.50 -0.93 -4.58
N PRO A 93 -13.87 -1.38 -3.35
CA PRO A 93 -13.29 -2.55 -2.72
C PRO A 93 -13.69 -3.85 -3.47
N PRO A 94 -12.90 -4.94 -3.33
CA PRO A 94 -13.25 -6.23 -3.90
C PRO A 94 -14.57 -6.76 -3.32
N LYS A 95 -15.40 -7.33 -4.19
CA LYS A 95 -16.67 -7.98 -3.84
C LYS A 95 -16.50 -9.42 -3.39
N LYS A 96 -15.37 -10.04 -3.76
CA LYS A 96 -15.02 -11.41 -3.41
C LYS A 96 -13.71 -11.43 -2.64
N LEU A 97 -13.64 -12.29 -1.62
CA LEU A 97 -12.41 -12.49 -0.88
C LEU A 97 -11.39 -13.21 -1.76
N VAL A 98 -10.21 -12.64 -1.89
CA VAL A 98 -9.11 -13.21 -2.66
C VAL A 98 -8.10 -13.85 -1.71
N THR A 99 -7.87 -15.15 -1.89
CA THR A 99 -6.95 -15.95 -1.05
C THR A 99 -5.88 -16.67 -1.88
N THR A 100 -5.77 -16.36 -3.18
CA THR A 100 -4.83 -17.01 -4.11
C THR A 100 -3.67 -16.08 -4.51
N GLY A 101 -2.69 -16.62 -5.24
CA GLY A 101 -1.50 -15.87 -5.62
C GLY A 101 -0.70 -15.46 -4.38
N PRO A 102 -0.23 -14.20 -4.27
CA PRO A 102 0.51 -13.72 -3.09
C PRO A 102 -0.30 -13.78 -1.78
N TYR A 103 -1.63 -13.67 -1.89
CA TYR A 103 -2.54 -13.70 -0.73
C TYR A 103 -2.56 -15.06 -0.02
N LYS A 104 -2.05 -16.13 -0.62
CA LYS A 104 -1.93 -17.42 0.09
C LYS A 104 -0.81 -17.44 1.13
N TYR A 105 0.12 -16.48 1.07
CA TYR A 105 1.31 -16.43 1.93
C TYR A 105 1.24 -15.34 3.00
N SER A 106 0.62 -14.20 2.69
CA SER A 106 0.34 -13.11 3.63
C SER A 106 -1.05 -12.57 3.34
N ARG A 107 -1.70 -11.98 4.34
CA ARG A 107 -3.00 -11.34 4.16
C ARG A 107 -2.87 -9.95 3.53
N ASN A 108 -1.67 -9.34 3.60
CA ASN A 108 -1.37 -7.99 3.11
C ASN A 108 -0.09 -7.94 2.24
N PRO A 109 0.05 -8.81 1.22
CA PRO A 109 1.26 -8.91 0.40
C PRO A 109 1.54 -7.63 -0.41
N MET A 110 0.49 -6.89 -0.77
CA MET A 110 0.64 -5.61 -1.47
C MET A 110 1.35 -4.56 -0.59
N THR A 111 1.08 -4.54 0.71
CA THR A 111 1.77 -3.66 1.68
C THR A 111 3.26 -4.00 1.76
N VAL A 112 3.60 -5.29 1.74
CA VAL A 112 5.01 -5.74 1.68
C VAL A 112 5.66 -5.25 0.39
N GLY A 113 4.96 -5.34 -0.75
CA GLY A 113 5.44 -4.78 -2.02
C GLY A 113 5.73 -3.28 -1.93
N ALA A 114 4.81 -2.51 -1.34
CA ALA A 114 5.00 -1.08 -1.10
C ALA A 114 6.21 -0.79 -0.20
N TRP A 115 6.41 -1.57 0.87
CA TRP A 115 7.57 -1.43 1.75
C TRP A 115 8.89 -1.72 1.04
N LEU A 116 8.93 -2.73 0.18
CA LEU A 116 10.11 -3.02 -0.65
C LEU A 116 10.45 -1.86 -1.58
N ILE A 117 9.44 -1.20 -2.17
CA ILE A 117 9.65 -0.01 -3.00
C ILE A 117 10.27 1.12 -2.16
N PHE A 118 9.70 1.43 -0.99
CA PHE A 118 10.24 2.48 -0.11
C PHE A 118 11.69 2.21 0.36
N ILE A 119 12.01 0.96 0.70
CA ILE A 119 13.37 0.55 1.04
C ILE A 119 14.29 0.77 -0.17
N GLY A 120 13.87 0.29 -1.35
CA GLY A 120 14.64 0.42 -2.57
C GLY A 120 14.86 1.88 -3.01
N GLU A 121 13.84 2.73 -2.90
CA GLU A 121 13.94 4.17 -3.19
C GLU A 121 14.88 4.88 -2.23
N SER A 122 14.81 4.56 -0.93
CA SER A 122 15.70 5.12 0.08
C SER A 122 17.17 4.78 -0.22
N ILE A 123 17.43 3.54 -0.64
CA ILE A 123 18.77 3.07 -1.02
C ILE A 123 19.22 3.70 -2.35
N PHE A 124 18.36 3.71 -3.36
CA PHE A 124 18.67 4.22 -4.69
C PHE A 124 18.96 5.72 -4.69
N LEU A 125 18.12 6.49 -4.00
CA LEU A 125 18.29 7.94 -3.81
C LEU A 125 19.34 8.29 -2.74
N GLN A 126 19.84 7.29 -2.02
CA GLN A 126 20.77 7.45 -0.90
C GLN A 126 20.25 8.51 0.08
N SER A 127 18.99 8.35 0.52
CA SER A 127 18.29 9.31 1.36
C SER A 127 17.95 8.72 2.73
N PRO A 128 18.73 9.04 3.77
CA PRO A 128 18.38 8.71 5.15
C PRO A 128 17.04 9.31 5.55
N LEU A 129 16.70 10.52 5.08
CA LEU A 129 15.42 11.14 5.44
C LEU A 129 14.24 10.32 4.91
N LEU A 130 14.31 9.83 3.67
CA LEU A 130 13.28 8.96 3.12
C LEU A 130 13.20 7.63 3.88
N PHE A 131 14.34 7.06 4.28
CA PHE A 131 14.37 5.85 5.09
C PHE A 131 13.72 6.06 6.46
N MET A 132 13.98 7.20 7.12
CA MET A 132 13.36 7.57 8.38
C MET A 132 11.86 7.81 8.21
N PHE A 133 11.44 8.48 7.14
CA PHE A 133 10.02 8.62 6.80
C PHE A 133 9.35 7.26 6.61
N PHE A 134 9.99 6.34 5.91
CA PHE A 134 9.50 4.97 5.77
C PHE A 134 9.32 4.27 7.14
N LEU A 135 10.35 4.31 7.98
CA LEU A 135 10.37 3.62 9.27
C LEU A 135 9.35 4.19 10.27
N PHE A 136 9.24 5.53 10.36
CA PHE A 136 8.44 6.20 11.37
C PHE A 136 7.04 6.62 10.90
N VAL A 137 6.79 6.67 9.60
CA VAL A 137 5.49 7.07 9.04
C VAL A 137 4.86 5.92 8.26
N VAL A 138 5.52 5.41 7.22
CA VAL A 138 4.90 4.44 6.31
C VAL A 138 4.57 3.13 7.02
N ILE A 139 5.51 2.54 7.77
CA ILE A 139 5.28 1.28 8.49
C ILE A 139 4.15 1.43 9.53
N PRO A 140 4.19 2.39 10.48
CA PRO A 140 3.15 2.50 11.49
C PRO A 140 1.77 2.83 10.90
N VAL A 141 1.71 3.76 9.94
CA VAL A 141 0.44 4.15 9.30
C VAL A 141 -0.18 2.97 8.55
N SER A 142 0.61 2.21 7.79
CA SER A 142 0.10 1.03 7.07
C SER A 142 -0.38 -0.07 8.03
N ILE A 143 0.35 -0.35 9.11
CA ILE A 143 -0.09 -1.32 10.14
C ILE A 143 -1.37 -0.87 10.83
N ILE A 144 -1.43 0.39 11.26
CA ILE A 144 -2.63 0.95 11.91
C ILE A 144 -3.82 0.90 10.95
N TRP A 145 -3.61 1.23 9.68
CA TRP A 145 -4.63 1.14 8.65
C TRP A 145 -5.19 -0.29 8.54
N ILE A 146 -4.30 -1.27 8.44
CA ILE A 146 -4.66 -2.67 8.30
C ILE A 146 -5.47 -3.15 9.52
N ILE A 147 -5.00 -2.88 10.73
CA ILE A 147 -5.64 -3.34 11.96
C ILE A 147 -6.98 -2.63 12.22
N LYS A 148 -7.05 -1.31 11.99
CA LYS A 148 -8.23 -0.51 12.36
C LYS A 148 -9.29 -0.45 11.29
N TYR A 149 -8.93 -0.60 10.02
CA TYR A 149 -9.85 -0.41 8.91
C TYR A 149 -9.96 -1.65 8.04
N GLU A 150 -8.84 -2.22 7.57
CA GLU A 150 -8.87 -3.31 6.60
C GLU A 150 -9.37 -4.63 7.20
N GLU A 151 -8.75 -5.13 8.27
CA GLU A 151 -9.16 -6.39 8.90
C GLU A 151 -10.63 -6.35 9.39
N PRO A 152 -11.10 -5.29 10.08
CA PRO A 152 -12.49 -5.18 10.49
C PRO A 152 -13.47 -5.08 9.31
N PHE A 153 -13.08 -4.39 8.23
CA PHE A 153 -13.87 -4.33 7.01
C PHE A 153 -14.02 -5.71 6.38
N LEU A 154 -12.93 -6.48 6.28
CA LEU A 154 -12.96 -7.84 5.73
C LEU A 154 -13.79 -8.79 6.61
N GLU A 155 -13.66 -8.69 7.94
CA GLU A 155 -14.50 -9.47 8.88
C GLU A 155 -15.98 -9.18 8.71
N LYS A 156 -16.35 -7.91 8.56
CA LYS A 156 -17.75 -7.50 8.41
C LYS A 156 -18.36 -7.99 7.10
N ASN A 157 -17.62 -7.87 5.99
CA ASN A 157 -18.14 -8.16 4.65
C ASN A 157 -18.07 -9.64 4.27
N PHE A 158 -17.03 -10.35 4.70
CA PHE A 158 -16.78 -11.74 4.32
C PHE A 158 -17.05 -12.76 5.45
N LYS A 159 -17.23 -12.31 6.69
CA LYS A 159 -17.69 -13.13 7.83
C LYS A 159 -16.86 -14.43 7.98
N ASN A 160 -17.51 -15.60 7.88
CA ASN A 160 -16.89 -16.91 8.15
C ASN A 160 -15.76 -17.25 7.18
N THR A 161 -15.85 -16.89 5.90
CA THR A 161 -14.80 -17.19 4.92
C THR A 161 -13.50 -16.46 5.24
N TYR A 162 -13.60 -15.23 5.77
CA TYR A 162 -12.42 -14.50 6.24
C TYR A 162 -11.85 -15.07 7.53
N ARG A 163 -12.69 -15.59 8.44
CA ARG A 163 -12.22 -16.27 9.65
C ARG A 163 -11.43 -17.53 9.32
N GLU A 164 -11.92 -18.35 8.40
CA GLU A 164 -11.22 -19.54 7.90
C GLU A 164 -9.88 -19.15 7.26
N TYR A 165 -9.88 -18.11 6.42
CA TYR A 165 -8.67 -17.61 5.81
C TYR A 165 -7.62 -17.14 6.83
N LYS A 166 -8.01 -16.46 7.92
CA LYS A 166 -7.09 -16.08 9.01
C LYS A 166 -6.47 -17.28 9.73
N ASN A 167 -7.18 -18.40 9.80
CA ASN A 167 -6.66 -19.62 10.43
C ASN A 167 -5.59 -20.29 9.56
N ILE A 168 -5.72 -20.19 8.23
CA ILE A 168 -4.77 -20.72 7.26
C ILE A 168 -3.54 -19.81 7.17
N VAL A 169 -3.76 -18.50 7.00
CA VAL A 169 -2.68 -17.52 6.81
C VAL A 169 -2.44 -16.75 8.10
N LYS A 170 -1.44 -17.19 8.87
CA LYS A 170 -1.07 -16.57 10.14
C LYS A 170 -0.53 -15.15 9.97
N LYS A 171 -0.79 -14.29 10.95
CA LYS A 171 -0.36 -12.89 11.08
C LYS A 171 1.16 -12.73 11.37
N ARG A 172 2.03 -13.42 10.62
CA ARG A 172 3.49 -13.41 10.86
C ARG A 172 4.25 -12.26 10.18
N PHE A 173 3.69 -11.62 9.16
CA PHE A 173 4.35 -10.55 8.40
C PHE A 173 3.37 -9.40 8.08
N ILE A 174 2.41 -9.18 8.99
CA ILE A 174 1.06 -8.61 8.76
C ILE A 174 0.11 -9.61 8.08
#